data_AF-A0A1H7K301-F1
#
_entry.id   AF-A0A1H7K301-F1
#
_cell.length_a   1.000
_cell.length_b   1.000
_cell.length_c   1.000
_cell.angle_alpha   90.00
_cell.angle_beta   90.00
_cell.angle_gamma   90.00
#
_symmetry.space_group_name_H-M   'P 1'
#
loop_
_entity.id
_entity.type
_entity.pdbx_description
1 polymer ?
#
loop_
_entity_poly.entity_id
_entity_poly.type
_entity_poly.pdbx_seq_one_letter_code
_entity_poly.pdbx_strand_id
1 'polypeptide(L)'
;MIQISEVISFNSLENYLTSKSWIKKEEPITKITKAGEGNMNVVLRITTSSRSIIIKQSRPFVQKYQNIPAPIERIVVENSFYEALGSETVKENIPTIIGFDPESYILAMEDLGDCDDMSFIYHERTINTEHFKKLITILHQIHNTATQNDFPANMKMRELNHQHIFVLPFLTDNGFSLDDIQIGLQELSMPFKENEDLKKQVSLIGEKYLSKGNTLLHGDYYPGSWMSKNDHLYIIDPEFGFIGFPEFDLGVMAAHLIMATNDTSYIEKIEKTYPSVLDSKLLKKITGIEIMRRLIGLAQLPLSRTLVEKEQLLLMSKNMILS
;
A
#
# COMPACT_ATOMS: atom_id res chain seq x y z
N MET A 1 10.69 12.55 23.04
CA MET A 1 10.43 11.50 22.04
C MET A 1 11.65 11.34 21.18
N ILE A 2 12.13 10.11 21.00
CA ILE A 2 13.27 9.82 20.12
C ILE A 2 12.83 9.98 18.65
N GLN A 3 13.71 10.50 17.79
CA GLN A 3 13.50 10.51 16.35
C GLN A 3 14.56 9.65 15.68
N ILE A 4 14.14 8.53 15.11
CA ILE A 4 15.05 7.64 14.39
C ILE A 4 15.48 8.27 13.06
N SER A 5 16.74 8.06 12.70
CA SER A 5 17.33 8.40 11.41
C SER A 5 18.58 7.54 11.18
N GLU A 6 19.08 7.49 9.95
CA GLU A 6 20.32 6.74 9.65
C GLU A 6 21.56 7.28 10.39
N VAL A 7 21.52 8.55 10.82
CA VAL A 7 22.62 9.22 11.51
C VAL A 7 22.45 9.22 13.04
N ILE A 8 21.44 8.54 13.58
CA ILE A 8 21.27 8.42 15.03
C ILE A 8 22.45 7.66 15.64
N SER A 9 22.92 8.11 16.81
CA SER A 9 24.01 7.41 17.49
C SER A 9 23.56 6.04 17.98
N PHE A 10 24.44 5.03 17.85
CA PHE A 10 24.17 3.67 18.30
C PHE A 10 23.78 3.65 19.78
N ASN A 11 24.54 4.33 20.63
CA ASN A 11 24.26 4.38 22.07
C ASN A 11 22.87 4.99 22.39
N SER A 12 22.43 6.03 21.67
CA SER A 12 21.09 6.60 21.90
C SER A 12 19.99 5.62 21.50
N LEU A 13 20.16 4.92 20.37
CA LEU A 13 19.17 3.97 19.90
C LEU A 13 19.16 2.69 20.73
N GLU A 14 20.33 2.16 21.10
CA GLU A 14 20.48 1.01 22.01
C GLU A 14 19.78 1.25 23.33
N ASN A 15 20.06 2.37 24.00
CA ASN A 15 19.42 2.71 25.28
C ASN A 15 17.89 2.73 25.15
N TYR A 16 17.37 3.30 24.05
CA TYR A 16 15.94 3.32 23.78
C TYR A 16 15.37 1.91 23.54
N LEU A 17 15.95 1.14 22.62
CA LEU A 17 15.48 -0.21 22.28
C LEU A 17 15.56 -1.18 23.47
N THR A 18 16.62 -1.10 24.28
CA THR A 18 16.76 -1.88 25.53
C THR A 18 15.74 -1.44 26.57
N SER A 19 15.46 -0.12 26.71
CA SER A 19 14.41 0.36 27.65
C SER A 19 13.02 -0.16 27.31
N LYS A 20 12.76 -0.45 26.03
CA LYS A 20 11.52 -1.06 25.55
C LYS A 20 11.56 -2.59 25.53
N SER A 21 12.67 -3.22 25.93
CA SER A 21 12.91 -4.66 25.85
C SER A 21 12.81 -5.24 24.42
N TRP A 22 13.04 -4.41 23.39
CA TRP A 22 13.00 -4.86 21.98
C TRP A 22 14.32 -5.50 21.56
N ILE A 23 15.43 -5.16 22.21
CA ILE A 23 16.73 -5.84 22.13
C ILE A 23 17.28 -6.10 23.53
N LYS A 24 18.16 -7.10 23.67
CA LYS A 24 18.82 -7.39 24.95
C LYS A 24 19.92 -6.38 25.26
N LYS A 25 20.30 -6.26 26.53
CA LYS A 25 21.38 -5.34 26.95
C LYS A 25 22.75 -5.76 26.39
N GLU A 26 22.97 -7.06 26.23
CA GLU A 26 24.20 -7.66 25.68
C GLU A 26 24.13 -7.84 24.14
N GLU A 27 23.20 -7.16 23.47
CA GLU A 27 22.94 -7.23 22.02
C GLU A 27 23.24 -5.87 21.37
N PRO A 28 24.53 -5.46 21.23
CA PRO A 28 24.89 -4.15 20.67
C PRO A 28 24.48 -4.03 19.20
N ILE A 29 24.14 -2.81 18.80
CA ILE A 29 23.90 -2.41 17.41
C ILE A 29 25.25 -2.35 16.69
N THR A 30 25.33 -3.05 15.56
CA THR A 30 26.52 -3.07 14.70
C THR A 30 26.31 -2.26 13.44
N LYS A 31 25.06 -2.08 13.00
CA LYS A 31 24.72 -1.34 11.78
C LYS A 31 23.31 -0.77 11.83
N ILE A 32 23.13 0.40 11.22
CA ILE A 32 21.84 1.01 10.93
C ILE A 32 21.80 1.30 9.44
N THR A 33 20.78 0.83 8.74
CA THR A 33 20.54 1.14 7.32
C THR A 33 19.08 1.44 7.08
N LYS A 34 18.75 2.15 6.00
CA LYS A 34 17.40 2.11 5.44
C LYS A 34 16.99 0.66 5.11
N ALA A 35 15.71 0.35 5.35
CA ALA A 35 15.11 -0.95 4.99
C ALA A 35 14.24 -0.89 3.72
N GLY A 36 14.36 0.20 2.94
CA GLY A 36 13.60 0.47 1.74
C GLY A 36 13.53 1.98 1.47
N GLU A 37 12.84 2.37 0.40
CA GLU A 37 12.68 3.78 0.02
C GLU A 37 11.85 4.59 1.02
N GLY A 38 11.01 3.93 1.84
CA GLY A 38 10.24 4.56 2.91
C GLY A 38 9.22 5.58 2.39
N ASN A 39 8.14 5.10 1.77
CA ASN A 39 7.14 5.98 1.16
C ASN A 39 6.49 6.94 2.19
N MET A 40 5.85 6.37 3.21
CA MET A 40 5.15 7.15 4.23
C MET A 40 5.99 7.38 5.49
N ASN A 41 6.82 6.41 5.87
CA ASN A 41 7.48 6.37 7.19
C ASN A 41 9.00 6.28 7.04
N VAL A 42 9.72 6.68 8.11
CA VAL A 42 11.13 6.35 8.24
C VAL A 42 11.22 4.87 8.64
N VAL A 43 11.88 4.06 7.81
CA VAL A 43 12.03 2.61 8.06
C VAL A 43 13.51 2.27 8.10
N LEU A 44 13.99 1.81 9.26
CA LEU A 44 15.38 1.45 9.48
C LEU A 44 15.51 -0.03 9.80
N ARG A 45 16.48 -0.69 9.16
CA ARG A 45 16.99 -2.00 9.54
C ARG A 45 18.10 -1.77 10.56
N ILE A 46 17.92 -2.36 11.73
CA ILE A 46 18.88 -2.33 12.83
C ILE A 46 19.52 -3.71 12.91
N THR A 47 20.80 -3.80 12.55
CA THR A 47 21.59 -5.02 12.72
C THR A 47 22.27 -4.97 14.08
N THR A 48 22.08 -6.04 14.86
CA THR A 48 22.72 -6.24 16.15
C THR A 48 23.82 -7.30 16.05
N SER A 49 24.48 -7.61 17.17
CA SER A 49 25.42 -8.74 17.24
C SER A 49 24.76 -10.11 17.05
N SER A 50 23.42 -10.22 17.14
CA SER A 50 22.72 -11.51 17.15
C SER A 50 21.67 -11.68 16.05
N ARG A 51 21.08 -10.59 15.55
CA ARG A 51 20.01 -10.61 14.54
C ARG A 51 19.85 -9.24 13.88
N SER A 52 18.82 -9.09 13.06
CA SER A 52 18.33 -7.79 12.63
C SER A 52 16.84 -7.63 12.95
N ILE A 53 16.42 -6.38 13.13
CA ILE A 53 15.03 -5.98 13.34
C ILE A 53 14.72 -4.75 12.51
N ILE A 54 13.44 -4.54 12.19
CA ILE A 54 12.97 -3.32 11.53
C ILE A 54 12.35 -2.39 12.57
N ILE A 55 12.74 -1.11 12.52
CA ILE A 55 12.13 -0.03 13.29
C ILE A 55 11.51 0.96 12.32
N LYS A 56 10.19 1.15 12.42
CA LYS A 56 9.39 2.03 11.58
C LYS A 56 8.82 3.17 12.42
N GLN A 57 8.97 4.41 11.95
CA GLN A 57 8.49 5.59 12.65
C GLN A 57 7.74 6.55 11.72
N SER A 58 6.54 6.95 12.11
CA SER A 58 5.79 7.98 11.40
C SER A 58 6.32 9.40 11.64
N ARG A 59 6.04 10.26 10.68
CA ARG A 59 6.30 11.71 10.69
C ARG A 59 5.00 12.46 10.42
N PRO A 60 4.86 13.75 10.79
CA PRO A 60 3.66 14.53 10.47
C PRO A 60 3.53 14.88 8.96
N PHE A 61 4.28 14.20 8.09
CA PHE A 61 4.33 14.34 6.64
C PHE A 61 4.61 12.99 5.99
N VAL A 62 4.41 12.91 4.67
CA VAL A 62 4.80 11.76 3.84
C VAL A 62 6.32 11.76 3.70
N GLN A 63 6.99 10.68 4.10
CA GLN A 63 8.47 10.62 4.13
C GLN A 63 9.10 10.89 2.74
N LYS A 64 8.50 10.36 1.66
CA LYS A 64 8.92 10.58 0.27
C LYS A 64 8.60 11.98 -0.24
N TYR A 65 7.51 12.59 0.23
CA TYR A 65 7.02 13.92 -0.18
C TYR A 65 6.83 14.80 1.06
N GLN A 66 7.93 15.30 1.62
CA GLN A 66 7.93 15.95 2.95
C GLN A 66 7.08 17.23 3.03
N ASN A 67 6.71 17.81 1.89
CA ASN A 67 5.80 18.93 1.76
C ASN A 67 4.32 18.54 1.90
N ILE A 68 3.98 17.25 1.86
CA ILE A 68 2.62 16.74 2.01
C ILE A 68 2.39 16.34 3.48
N PRO A 69 1.53 17.04 4.23
CA PRO A 69 1.18 16.66 5.59
C PRO A 69 0.51 15.28 5.63
N ALA A 70 0.82 14.49 6.65
CA ALA A 70 0.24 13.18 6.86
C ALA A 70 0.00 12.91 8.35
N PRO A 71 -1.09 12.21 8.73
CA PRO A 71 -1.38 11.90 10.13
C PRO A 71 -0.27 11.05 10.75
N ILE A 72 0.33 11.52 11.84
CA ILE A 72 1.41 10.79 12.53
C ILE A 72 0.89 9.49 13.16
N GLU A 73 -0.41 9.44 13.47
CA GLU A 73 -1.10 8.31 14.08
C GLU A 73 -1.30 7.13 13.11
N ARG A 74 -0.91 7.23 11.83
CA ARG A 74 -1.03 6.14 10.86
C ARG A 74 -0.27 4.87 11.29
N ILE A 75 0.85 5.00 12.00
CA ILE A 75 1.57 3.84 12.56
C ILE A 75 0.77 3.13 13.66
N VAL A 76 -0.14 3.86 14.35
CA VAL A 76 -1.07 3.25 15.32
C VAL A 76 -2.04 2.34 14.57
N VAL A 77 -2.54 2.78 13.41
CA VAL A 77 -3.44 1.98 12.56
C VAL A 77 -2.74 0.73 12.05
N GLU A 78 -1.48 0.85 11.62
CA GLU A 78 -0.67 -0.29 11.23
C GLU A 78 -0.49 -1.30 12.38
N ASN A 79 -0.19 -0.84 13.60
CA ASN A 79 -0.15 -1.72 14.76
C ASN A 79 -1.51 -2.38 15.05
N SER A 80 -2.60 -1.60 15.05
CA SER A 80 -3.95 -2.12 15.27
C SER A 80 -4.36 -3.14 14.20
N PHE A 81 -3.90 -3.00 12.96
CA PHE A 81 -4.10 -3.99 11.92
C PHE A 81 -3.45 -5.32 12.29
N TYR A 82 -2.17 -5.30 12.68
CA TYR A 82 -1.48 -6.52 13.08
C TYR A 82 -2.09 -7.17 14.33
N GLU A 83 -2.54 -6.38 15.30
CA GLU A 83 -3.24 -6.87 16.50
C GLU A 83 -4.63 -7.48 16.18
N ALA A 84 -5.32 -6.94 15.16
CA ALA A 84 -6.64 -7.42 14.78
C ALA A 84 -6.60 -8.82 14.13
N LEU A 85 -5.50 -9.18 13.47
CA LEU A 85 -5.37 -10.44 12.74
C LEU A 85 -5.42 -11.64 13.70
N GLY A 86 -6.55 -12.33 13.70
CA GLY A 86 -6.86 -13.36 14.70
C GLY A 86 -6.48 -14.80 14.33
N SER A 87 -6.25 -15.11 13.05
CA SER A 87 -5.92 -16.47 12.62
C SER A 87 -4.42 -16.71 12.56
N GLU A 88 -3.96 -17.88 13.00
CA GLU A 88 -2.52 -18.17 12.95
C GLU A 88 -2.00 -18.32 11.53
N THR A 89 -2.86 -18.74 10.59
CA THR A 89 -2.50 -18.84 9.18
C THR A 89 -2.18 -17.48 8.55
N VAL A 90 -2.97 -16.42 8.82
CA VAL A 90 -2.64 -15.10 8.27
C VAL A 90 -1.39 -14.51 8.93
N LYS A 91 -1.13 -14.86 10.20
CA LYS A 91 0.06 -14.42 10.94
C LYS A 91 1.37 -14.95 10.35
N GLU A 92 1.35 -16.13 9.71
CA GLU A 92 2.52 -16.64 8.99
C GLU A 92 2.88 -15.78 7.75
N ASN A 93 1.94 -14.97 7.24
CA ASN A 93 2.12 -14.13 6.06
C ASN A 93 2.28 -12.63 6.39
N ILE A 94 2.62 -12.28 7.63
CA ILE A 94 2.97 -10.91 8.06
C ILE A 94 4.25 -10.95 8.90
N PRO A 95 4.97 -9.82 9.05
CA PRO A 95 6.10 -9.77 9.96
C PRO A 95 5.66 -9.90 11.42
N THR A 96 6.44 -10.62 12.22
CA THR A 96 6.21 -10.69 13.68
C THR A 96 6.42 -9.31 14.32
N ILE A 97 5.44 -8.83 15.07
CA ILE A 97 5.56 -7.56 15.80
C ILE A 97 6.35 -7.78 17.10
N ILE A 98 7.44 -7.03 17.26
CA ILE A 98 8.32 -7.06 18.45
C ILE A 98 7.77 -6.12 19.52
N GLY A 99 7.24 -4.98 19.11
CA GLY A 99 6.53 -4.08 20.02
C GLY A 99 6.22 -2.73 19.41
N PHE A 100 5.40 -1.95 20.11
CA PHE A 100 4.91 -0.66 19.66
C PHE A 100 5.06 0.38 20.78
N ASP A 101 5.61 1.54 20.45
CA ASP A 101 5.68 2.70 21.34
C ASP A 101 4.74 3.80 20.83
N PRO A 102 3.53 3.95 21.39
CA PRO A 102 2.57 4.95 20.94
C PRO A 102 3.04 6.38 21.22
N GLU A 103 3.88 6.59 22.25
CA GLU A 103 4.40 7.92 22.57
C GLU A 103 5.39 8.41 21.51
N SER A 104 6.29 7.53 21.04
CA SER A 104 7.27 7.88 20.00
C SER A 104 6.78 7.59 18.58
N TYR A 105 5.60 7.00 18.40
CA TYR A 105 5.06 6.54 17.11
C TYR A 105 6.02 5.56 16.41
N ILE A 106 6.59 4.62 17.17
CA ILE A 106 7.56 3.64 16.68
C ILE A 106 6.99 2.23 16.76
N LEU A 107 7.03 1.52 15.65
CA LEU A 107 6.74 0.10 15.53
C LEU A 107 8.03 -0.67 15.29
N ALA A 108 8.29 -1.68 16.12
CA ALA A 108 9.39 -2.62 15.98
C ALA A 108 8.85 -3.96 15.51
N MET A 109 9.45 -4.52 14.46
CA MET A 109 9.00 -5.76 13.85
C MET A 109 10.17 -6.60 13.32
N GLU A 110 9.86 -7.85 12.99
CA GLU A 110 10.75 -8.79 12.35
C GLU A 110 11.39 -8.21 11.09
N ASP A 111 12.69 -8.44 10.94
CA ASP A 111 13.35 -8.27 9.66
C ASP A 111 13.21 -9.55 8.86
N LEU A 112 12.43 -9.49 7.78
CA LEU A 112 12.21 -10.61 6.87
C LEU A 112 13.52 -11.01 6.13
N GLY A 113 14.58 -10.20 6.25
CA GLY A 113 15.91 -10.44 5.72
C GLY A 113 16.01 -10.08 4.25
N ASP A 114 16.63 -10.95 3.46
CA ASP A 114 16.71 -10.82 2.00
C ASP A 114 15.35 -11.25 1.39
N CYS A 115 14.41 -10.32 1.37
CA CYS A 115 13.13 -10.44 0.66
C CYS A 115 13.05 -9.36 -0.42
N ASP A 116 12.47 -9.72 -1.55
CA ASP A 116 12.19 -8.78 -2.63
C ASP A 116 10.74 -8.34 -2.52
N ASP A 117 10.49 -7.03 -2.65
CA ASP A 117 9.14 -6.55 -2.91
C ASP A 117 8.73 -6.99 -4.33
N MET A 118 7.45 -7.28 -4.54
CA MET A 118 6.98 -7.83 -5.80
C MET A 118 6.86 -6.80 -6.93
N SER A 119 7.40 -5.58 -6.80
CA SER A 119 7.41 -4.60 -7.90
C SER A 119 8.21 -5.08 -9.12
N PHE A 120 9.01 -6.14 -9.00
CA PHE A 120 9.66 -6.80 -10.14
C PHE A 120 8.65 -7.21 -11.23
N ILE A 121 7.39 -7.49 -10.89
CA ILE A 121 6.36 -7.88 -11.87
C ILE A 121 6.10 -6.79 -12.92
N TYR A 122 6.39 -5.52 -12.61
CA TYR A 122 6.26 -4.43 -13.59
C TYR A 122 7.29 -4.52 -14.72
N HIS A 123 8.46 -5.06 -14.43
CA HIS A 123 9.52 -5.30 -15.41
C HIS A 123 9.35 -6.63 -16.11
N GLU A 124 9.05 -7.70 -15.35
CA GLU A 124 8.85 -9.04 -15.91
C GLU A 124 7.54 -9.17 -16.69
N ARG A 125 6.59 -8.26 -16.44
CA ARG A 125 5.24 -8.23 -17.05
C ARG A 125 4.48 -9.55 -16.89
N THR A 126 4.74 -10.27 -15.81
CA THR A 126 4.10 -11.54 -15.47
C THR A 126 4.01 -11.71 -13.96
N ILE A 127 3.17 -12.65 -13.52
CA ILE A 127 3.12 -13.14 -12.15
C ILE A 127 2.94 -14.65 -12.18
N ASN A 128 3.60 -15.35 -11.26
CA ASN A 128 3.40 -16.77 -11.07
C ASN A 128 1.96 -17.06 -10.59
N THR A 129 1.30 -18.04 -11.20
CA THR A 129 -0.09 -18.41 -10.86
C THR A 129 -0.28 -18.81 -9.40
N GLU A 130 0.69 -19.50 -8.80
CA GLU A 130 0.63 -19.89 -7.38
C GLU A 130 0.84 -18.69 -6.46
N HIS A 131 1.70 -17.73 -6.82
CA HIS A 131 1.79 -16.46 -6.10
C HIS A 131 0.49 -15.67 -6.18
N PHE A 132 -0.12 -15.57 -7.36
CA PHE A 132 -1.42 -14.93 -7.55
C PHE A 132 -2.49 -15.54 -6.64
N LYS A 133 -2.61 -16.88 -6.61
CA LYS A 133 -3.57 -17.57 -5.73
C LYS A 133 -3.26 -17.34 -4.26
N LYS A 134 -1.99 -17.42 -3.84
CA LYS A 134 -1.57 -17.17 -2.46
C LYS A 134 -1.91 -15.75 -2.01
N LEU A 135 -1.67 -14.74 -2.84
CA LEU A 135 -2.05 -13.34 -2.55
C LEU A 135 -3.56 -13.20 -2.34
N ILE A 136 -4.39 -13.89 -3.12
CA ILE A 136 -5.85 -13.90 -2.93
C ILE A 136 -6.24 -14.60 -1.63
N THR A 137 -5.62 -15.74 -1.32
CA THR A 137 -5.86 -16.47 -0.06
C THR A 137 -5.51 -15.62 1.15
N ILE A 138 -4.33 -14.97 1.17
CA ILE A 138 -3.91 -14.11 2.27
C ILE A 138 -4.87 -12.94 2.43
N LEU A 139 -5.23 -12.26 1.33
CA LEU A 139 -6.15 -11.14 1.38
C LEU A 139 -7.55 -11.56 1.85
N HIS A 140 -8.04 -12.74 1.44
CA HIS A 140 -9.29 -13.29 1.95
C HIS A 140 -9.24 -13.55 3.47
N GLN A 141 -8.13 -14.05 4.00
CA GLN A 141 -7.95 -14.23 5.44
C GLN A 141 -7.93 -12.90 6.20
N ILE A 142 -7.30 -11.86 5.64
CA ILE A 142 -7.36 -10.50 6.17
C ILE A 142 -8.83 -10.03 6.20
N HIS A 143 -9.54 -10.13 5.07
CA HIS A 143 -10.93 -9.70 4.94
C HIS A 143 -11.90 -10.47 5.85
N ASN A 144 -11.60 -11.74 6.15
CA ASN A 144 -12.40 -12.58 7.04
C ASN A 144 -12.00 -12.46 8.52
N THR A 145 -11.08 -11.56 8.85
CA THR A 145 -10.78 -11.22 10.24
C THR A 145 -12.02 -10.56 10.86
N ALA A 146 -12.45 -11.05 12.01
CA ALA A 146 -13.62 -10.52 12.70
C ALA A 146 -13.45 -9.02 12.92
N THR A 147 -14.36 -8.23 12.37
CA THR A 147 -14.31 -6.78 12.52
C THR A 147 -14.42 -6.41 13.99
N GLN A 148 -13.34 -5.92 14.58
CA GLN A 148 -13.38 -5.40 15.93
C GLN A 148 -14.11 -4.05 15.90
N ASN A 149 -15.08 -3.85 16.80
CA ASN A 149 -15.92 -2.65 16.82
C ASN A 149 -15.13 -1.35 17.06
N ASP A 150 -13.88 -1.47 17.52
CA ASP A 150 -12.94 -0.42 17.88
C ASP A 150 -11.80 -0.23 16.87
N PHE A 151 -11.79 -0.95 15.73
CA PHE A 151 -10.77 -0.74 14.71
C PHE A 151 -10.77 0.74 14.24
N PRO A 152 -9.59 1.40 14.15
CA PRO A 152 -9.53 2.82 13.80
C PRO A 152 -10.23 3.13 12.47
N ALA A 153 -11.08 4.16 12.46
CA ALA A 153 -11.75 4.60 11.23
C ALA A 153 -10.78 5.18 10.17
N ASN A 154 -9.56 5.54 10.60
CA ASN A 154 -8.47 6.07 9.80
C ASN A 154 -8.85 7.27 8.89
N MET A 155 -9.83 8.08 9.31
CA MET A 155 -10.46 9.09 8.44
C MET A 155 -9.50 10.10 7.84
N LYS A 156 -8.58 10.68 8.62
CA LYS A 156 -7.63 11.68 8.09
C LYS A 156 -6.73 11.09 7.00
N MET A 157 -6.30 9.83 7.17
CA MET A 157 -5.47 9.15 6.17
C MET A 157 -6.28 8.78 4.94
N ARG A 158 -7.54 8.36 5.13
CA ARG A 158 -8.49 8.10 4.03
C ARG A 158 -8.81 9.36 3.25
N GLU A 159 -9.01 10.50 3.89
CA GLU A 159 -9.22 11.78 3.22
C GLU A 159 -8.00 12.18 2.38
N LEU A 160 -6.78 12.01 2.93
CA LEU A 160 -5.54 12.22 2.18
C LEU A 160 -5.47 11.28 0.96
N ASN A 161 -5.66 9.98 1.17
CA ASN A 161 -5.63 9.00 0.08
C ASN A 161 -6.74 9.26 -0.96
N HIS A 162 -7.91 9.70 -0.51
CA HIS A 162 -9.03 10.04 -1.37
C HIS A 162 -8.67 11.17 -2.34
N GLN A 163 -7.95 12.20 -1.87
CA GLN A 163 -7.45 13.26 -2.76
C GLN A 163 -6.55 12.68 -3.86
N HIS A 164 -5.63 11.80 -3.50
CA HIS A 164 -4.66 11.23 -4.43
C HIS A 164 -5.23 10.15 -5.36
N ILE A 165 -6.31 9.48 -4.97
CA ILE A 165 -6.97 8.45 -5.79
C ILE A 165 -8.09 9.05 -6.64
N PHE A 166 -9.00 9.82 -6.06
CA PHE A 166 -10.28 10.18 -6.69
C PHE A 166 -10.37 11.64 -7.15
N VAL A 167 -9.47 12.53 -6.72
CA VAL A 167 -9.57 13.98 -7.00
C VAL A 167 -8.43 14.44 -7.90
N LEU A 168 -7.20 14.49 -7.38
CA LEU A 168 -6.05 15.10 -8.05
C LEU A 168 -5.72 14.52 -9.44
N PRO A 169 -5.81 13.20 -9.70
CA PRO A 169 -5.55 12.66 -11.04
C PRO A 169 -6.55 13.15 -12.10
N PHE A 170 -7.73 13.60 -11.67
CA PHE A 170 -8.86 13.96 -12.53
C PHE A 170 -9.08 15.48 -12.63
N LEU A 171 -8.23 16.28 -11.99
CA LEU A 171 -8.19 17.72 -12.18
C LEU A 171 -7.29 18.07 -13.38
N THR A 172 -7.74 19.02 -14.20
CA THR A 172 -6.97 19.56 -15.33
C THR A 172 -5.70 20.25 -14.86
N ASP A 173 -5.81 21.07 -13.82
CA ASP A 173 -4.69 21.65 -13.07
C ASP A 173 -4.67 21.08 -11.65
N ASN A 174 -3.62 20.30 -11.36
CA ASN A 174 -3.42 19.59 -10.09
C ASN A 174 -2.06 19.90 -9.45
N GLY A 175 -1.34 20.90 -9.97
CA GLY A 175 -0.07 21.36 -9.40
C GLY A 175 1.15 20.47 -9.67
N PHE A 176 1.08 19.49 -10.57
CA PHE A 176 2.26 18.75 -11.04
C PHE A 176 2.20 18.49 -12.55
N SER A 177 3.36 18.55 -13.21
CA SER A 177 3.50 18.32 -14.64
C SER A 177 3.67 16.83 -14.92
N LEU A 178 2.75 16.23 -15.70
CA LEU A 178 2.91 14.85 -16.13
C LEU A 178 4.04 14.67 -17.16
N ASP A 179 4.44 15.75 -17.84
CA ASP A 179 5.56 15.70 -18.78
C ASP A 179 6.92 15.56 -18.07
N ASP A 180 6.99 15.91 -16.78
CA ASP A 180 8.17 15.65 -15.93
C ASP A 180 8.38 14.15 -15.70
N ILE A 181 7.32 13.35 -15.84
CA ILE A 181 7.35 11.89 -15.74
C ILE A 181 7.65 11.30 -17.11
N GLN A 182 6.91 11.73 -18.14
CA GLN A 182 7.11 11.32 -19.52
C GLN A 182 6.53 12.37 -20.45
N ILE A 183 7.37 12.93 -21.30
CA ILE A 183 6.96 13.90 -22.34
C ILE A 183 5.77 13.36 -23.14
N GLY A 184 4.69 14.14 -23.23
CA GLY A 184 3.45 13.81 -23.95
C GLY A 184 2.37 13.18 -23.07
N LEU A 185 2.68 12.84 -21.82
CA LEU A 185 1.71 12.25 -20.89
C LEU A 185 0.68 13.29 -20.41
N GLN A 186 1.07 14.57 -20.33
CA GLN A 186 0.13 15.63 -19.97
C GLN A 186 -1.00 15.73 -21.00
N GLU A 187 -0.64 15.86 -22.29
CA GLU A 187 -1.59 15.91 -23.40
C GLU A 187 -2.46 14.66 -23.46
N LEU A 188 -1.84 13.47 -23.31
CA LEU A 188 -2.55 12.20 -23.29
C LEU A 188 -3.60 12.10 -22.16
N SER A 189 -3.37 12.76 -21.03
CA SER A 189 -4.28 12.72 -19.87
C SER A 189 -5.53 13.60 -20.03
N MET A 190 -5.48 14.65 -20.87
CA MET A 190 -6.51 15.69 -20.93
C MET A 190 -7.91 15.16 -21.28
N PRO A 191 -8.09 14.26 -22.27
CA PRO A 191 -9.42 13.74 -22.61
C PRO A 191 -10.11 13.00 -21.45
N PHE A 192 -9.35 12.50 -20.47
CA PHE A 192 -9.88 11.84 -19.28
C PHE A 192 -10.20 12.85 -18.18
N LYS A 193 -9.33 13.85 -17.97
CA LYS A 193 -9.52 14.95 -17.00
C LYS A 193 -10.67 15.89 -17.36
N GLU A 194 -11.01 16.00 -18.65
CA GLU A 194 -12.13 16.81 -19.14
C GLU A 194 -13.45 16.01 -19.27
N ASN A 195 -13.43 14.71 -18.99
CA ASN A 195 -14.62 13.86 -19.12
C ASN A 195 -15.50 13.96 -17.86
N GLU A 196 -16.60 14.70 -17.94
CA GLU A 196 -17.49 14.93 -16.81
C GLU A 196 -18.24 13.67 -16.33
N ASP A 197 -18.63 12.77 -17.24
CA ASP A 197 -19.26 11.50 -16.86
C ASP A 197 -18.29 10.59 -16.09
N LEU A 198 -17.03 10.54 -16.52
CA LEU A 198 -15.96 9.83 -15.84
C LEU A 198 -15.78 10.40 -14.43
N LYS A 199 -15.59 11.73 -14.31
CA LYS A 199 -15.42 12.41 -13.02
C LYS A 199 -16.59 12.18 -12.08
N LYS A 200 -17.82 12.17 -12.60
CA LYS A 200 -19.01 11.84 -11.82
C LYS A 200 -18.94 10.43 -11.25
N GLN A 201 -18.57 9.43 -12.06
CA GLN A 201 -18.39 8.06 -11.57
C GLN A 201 -17.27 7.97 -10.54
N VAL A 202 -16.12 8.60 -10.79
CA VAL A 202 -14.99 8.62 -9.85
C VAL A 202 -15.39 9.25 -8.51
N SER A 203 -16.12 10.38 -8.52
CA SER A 203 -16.62 11.04 -7.32
C SER A 203 -17.56 10.14 -6.51
N LEU A 204 -18.48 9.43 -7.17
CA LEU A 204 -19.39 8.49 -6.49
C LEU A 204 -18.63 7.34 -5.81
N ILE A 205 -17.58 6.81 -6.46
CA ILE A 205 -16.73 5.78 -5.85
C ILE A 205 -15.88 6.37 -4.71
N GLY A 206 -15.40 7.61 -4.84
CA GLY A 206 -14.69 8.33 -3.78
C GLY A 206 -15.55 8.54 -2.53
N GLU A 207 -16.80 8.96 -2.69
CA GLU A 207 -17.79 9.06 -1.60
C GLU A 207 -18.01 7.70 -0.93
N LYS A 208 -18.16 6.64 -1.74
CA LYS A 208 -18.27 5.28 -1.21
C LYS A 208 -17.01 4.85 -0.45
N TYR A 209 -15.82 5.19 -0.94
CA TYR A 209 -14.55 4.90 -0.25
C TYR A 209 -14.48 5.54 1.13
N LEU A 210 -15.09 6.71 1.35
CA LEU A 210 -15.16 7.39 2.65
C LEU A 210 -16.30 6.88 3.56
N SER A 211 -17.22 6.08 3.02
CA SER A 211 -18.30 5.46 3.80
C SER A 211 -17.81 4.33 4.72
N LYS A 212 -18.63 3.92 5.67
CA LYS A 212 -18.34 2.77 6.55
C LYS A 212 -18.66 1.46 5.82
N GLY A 213 -17.76 0.50 5.89
CA GLY A 213 -18.01 -0.86 5.41
C GLY A 213 -18.14 -1.89 6.53
N ASN A 214 -17.81 -3.14 6.22
CA ASN A 214 -17.93 -4.30 7.11
C ASN A 214 -16.78 -5.30 6.97
N THR A 215 -15.70 -4.93 6.27
CA THR A 215 -14.54 -5.78 6.01
C THR A 215 -13.27 -5.05 6.41
N LEU A 216 -12.40 -5.69 7.18
CA LEU A 216 -11.06 -5.17 7.44
C LEU A 216 -10.27 -5.17 6.13
N LEU A 217 -9.79 -4.00 5.71
CA LEU A 217 -8.98 -3.83 4.51
C LEU A 217 -7.51 -3.60 4.88
N HIS A 218 -6.62 -4.04 4.01
CA HIS A 218 -5.22 -3.60 3.97
C HIS A 218 -5.16 -2.11 3.60
N GLY A 219 -5.96 -1.67 2.63
CA GLY A 219 -6.11 -0.26 2.24
C GLY A 219 -5.09 0.28 1.23
N ASP A 220 -4.06 -0.50 0.91
CA ASP A 220 -3.12 -0.27 -0.20
C ASP A 220 -2.48 -1.60 -0.65
N TYR A 221 -3.29 -2.56 -1.12
CA TYR A 221 -2.82 -3.92 -1.44
C TYR A 221 -2.19 -4.01 -2.84
N TYR A 222 -0.93 -3.57 -2.97
CA TYR A 222 -0.19 -3.53 -4.25
C TYR A 222 1.20 -4.20 -4.16
N PRO A 223 1.90 -4.44 -5.29
CA PRO A 223 3.18 -5.14 -5.31
C PRO A 223 4.28 -4.63 -4.37
N GLY A 224 4.29 -3.33 -4.03
CA GLY A 224 5.27 -2.78 -3.07
C GLY A 224 4.96 -3.15 -1.61
N SER A 225 3.76 -3.64 -1.33
CA SER A 225 3.33 -4.18 -0.03
C SER A 225 3.33 -5.71 0.01
N TRP A 226 3.76 -6.36 -1.07
CA TRP A 226 3.91 -7.82 -1.14
C TRP A 226 5.40 -8.14 -1.16
N MET A 227 5.88 -8.85 -0.14
CA MET A 227 7.25 -9.32 -0.06
C MET A 227 7.30 -10.80 -0.43
N SER A 228 8.30 -11.20 -1.20
CA SER A 228 8.54 -12.59 -1.53
C SER A 228 9.90 -13.05 -0.99
N LYS A 229 9.89 -14.23 -0.37
CA LYS A 229 11.09 -14.94 0.08
C LYS A 229 11.00 -16.39 -0.36
N ASN A 230 11.70 -16.71 -1.45
CA ASN A 230 11.48 -17.97 -2.16
C ASN A 230 9.99 -18.10 -2.55
N ASP A 231 9.32 -19.19 -2.12
CA ASP A 231 7.89 -19.42 -2.38
C ASP A 231 6.95 -18.85 -1.29
N HIS A 232 7.49 -18.21 -0.25
CA HIS A 232 6.69 -17.62 0.83
C HIS A 232 6.41 -16.15 0.56
N LEU A 233 5.20 -15.72 0.90
CA LEU A 233 4.75 -14.34 0.72
C LEU A 233 4.46 -13.69 2.08
N TYR A 234 4.86 -12.44 2.22
CA TYR A 234 4.51 -11.59 3.37
C TYR A 234 3.80 -10.33 2.89
N ILE A 235 2.87 -9.84 3.69
CA ILE A 235 2.15 -8.59 3.49
C ILE A 235 2.60 -7.58 4.54
N ILE A 236 2.94 -6.37 4.10
CA ILE A 236 3.49 -5.30 4.93
C ILE A 236 2.78 -3.97 4.66
N ASP A 237 3.02 -3.00 5.54
CA ASP A 237 2.57 -1.62 5.42
C ASP A 237 1.03 -1.40 5.40
N PRO A 238 0.23 -2.04 6.27
CA PRO A 238 -1.23 -1.83 6.34
C PRO A 238 -1.65 -0.51 7.02
N GLU A 239 -0.85 0.56 6.90
CA GLU A 239 -1.11 1.86 7.55
C GLU A 239 -2.34 2.60 6.98
N PHE A 240 -2.79 2.19 5.79
CA PHE A 240 -4.03 2.65 5.17
C PHE A 240 -5.25 1.81 5.60
N GLY A 241 -5.08 0.81 6.45
CA GLY A 241 -6.14 -0.12 6.85
C GLY A 241 -7.35 0.59 7.47
N PHE A 242 -8.54 0.08 7.17
CA PHE A 242 -9.83 0.55 7.70
C PHE A 242 -10.93 -0.49 7.46
N ILE A 243 -12.10 -0.27 8.07
CA ILE A 243 -13.29 -1.10 7.83
C ILE A 243 -14.06 -0.57 6.60
N GLY A 244 -13.90 -1.26 5.48
CA GLY A 244 -14.44 -0.92 4.17
C GLY A 244 -15.11 -2.10 3.47
N PHE A 245 -14.96 -2.16 2.15
CA PHE A 245 -15.53 -3.19 1.28
C PHE A 245 -14.39 -3.89 0.49
N PRO A 246 -14.44 -5.23 0.35
CA PRO A 246 -13.32 -6.04 -0.16
C PRO A 246 -12.93 -5.70 -1.60
N GLU A 247 -13.86 -5.19 -2.40
CA GLU A 247 -13.61 -4.79 -3.78
C GLU A 247 -12.56 -3.67 -3.89
N PHE A 248 -12.29 -2.92 -2.81
CA PHE A 248 -11.23 -1.92 -2.80
C PHE A 248 -9.85 -2.55 -2.95
N ASP A 249 -9.44 -3.41 -2.02
CA ASP A 249 -8.13 -4.07 -2.09
C ASP A 249 -8.01 -4.98 -3.32
N LEU A 250 -9.08 -5.69 -3.68
CA LEU A 250 -9.10 -6.54 -4.87
C LEU A 250 -9.03 -5.74 -6.17
N GLY A 251 -9.66 -4.56 -6.23
CA GLY A 251 -9.59 -3.66 -7.37
C GLY A 251 -8.19 -3.04 -7.52
N VAL A 252 -7.56 -2.69 -6.40
CA VAL A 252 -6.16 -2.25 -6.38
C VAL A 252 -5.26 -3.36 -6.89
N MET A 253 -5.39 -4.59 -6.38
CA MET A 253 -4.65 -5.76 -6.85
C MET A 253 -4.84 -5.98 -8.36
N ALA A 254 -6.09 -5.98 -8.84
CA ALA A 254 -6.43 -6.17 -10.25
C ALA A 254 -5.74 -5.11 -11.13
N ALA A 255 -5.78 -3.85 -10.73
CA ALA A 255 -5.19 -2.75 -11.47
C ALA A 255 -3.68 -2.92 -11.62
N HIS A 256 -2.99 -3.27 -10.55
CA HIS A 256 -1.54 -3.48 -10.58
C HIS A 256 -1.15 -4.69 -11.44
N LEU A 257 -1.92 -5.78 -11.38
CA LEU A 257 -1.71 -6.94 -12.25
C LEU A 257 -1.94 -6.58 -13.73
N ILE A 258 -2.98 -5.80 -14.04
CA ILE A 258 -3.27 -5.34 -15.40
C ILE A 258 -2.18 -4.38 -15.91
N MET A 259 -1.73 -3.41 -15.10
CA MET A 259 -0.64 -2.51 -15.51
C MET A 259 0.68 -3.27 -15.75
N ALA A 260 0.95 -4.30 -14.97
CA ALA A 260 2.11 -5.16 -15.15
C ALA A 260 1.99 -6.02 -16.43
N THR A 261 0.87 -6.72 -16.62
CA THR A 261 0.75 -7.80 -17.61
C THR A 261 0.02 -7.41 -18.90
N ASN A 262 -0.74 -6.31 -18.88
CA ASN A 262 -1.70 -5.93 -19.91
C ASN A 262 -2.84 -6.95 -20.12
N ASP A 263 -3.14 -7.79 -19.12
CA ASP A 263 -4.17 -8.83 -19.17
C ASP A 263 -5.39 -8.46 -18.30
N THR A 264 -6.49 -8.02 -18.93
CA THR A 264 -7.72 -7.66 -18.21
C THR A 264 -8.46 -8.85 -17.60
N SER A 265 -8.09 -10.10 -17.96
CA SER A 265 -8.73 -11.29 -17.39
C SER A 265 -8.44 -11.47 -15.90
N TYR A 266 -7.48 -10.73 -15.33
CA TYR A 266 -7.24 -10.75 -13.87
C TYR A 266 -8.46 -10.35 -13.05
N ILE A 267 -9.36 -9.52 -13.57
CA ILE A 267 -10.63 -9.19 -12.88
C ILE A 267 -11.46 -10.48 -12.72
N GLU A 268 -11.68 -11.23 -13.81
CA GLU A 268 -12.44 -12.48 -13.77
C GLU A 268 -11.72 -13.58 -12.99
N LYS A 269 -10.37 -13.65 -13.08
CA LYS A 269 -9.58 -14.61 -12.31
C LYS A 269 -9.72 -14.34 -10.82
N ILE A 270 -9.74 -13.08 -10.40
CA ILE A 270 -9.98 -12.68 -9.01
C ILE A 270 -11.39 -13.09 -8.58
N GLU A 271 -12.42 -12.74 -9.35
CA GLU A 271 -13.81 -13.10 -9.05
C GLU A 271 -14.01 -14.61 -8.89
N LYS A 272 -13.34 -15.42 -9.72
CA LYS A 272 -13.41 -16.89 -9.66
C LYS A 272 -12.62 -17.51 -8.51
N THR A 273 -11.55 -16.84 -8.08
CA THR A 273 -10.63 -17.38 -7.06
C THR A 273 -11.00 -16.91 -5.66
N TYR A 274 -11.55 -15.70 -5.52
CA TYR A 274 -11.91 -15.12 -4.24
C TYR A 274 -13.12 -15.86 -3.65
N PRO A 275 -13.04 -16.43 -2.43
CA PRO A 275 -14.08 -17.33 -1.90
C PRO A 275 -15.43 -16.69 -1.55
N SER A 276 -15.56 -15.37 -1.59
CA SER A 276 -16.77 -14.65 -1.19
C SER A 276 -17.36 -13.86 -2.34
N VAL A 277 -18.66 -13.55 -2.26
CA VAL A 277 -19.37 -12.81 -3.31
C VAL A 277 -18.83 -11.39 -3.39
N LEU A 278 -18.57 -10.92 -4.61
CA LEU A 278 -18.10 -9.58 -4.91
C LEU A 278 -19.10 -8.82 -5.78
N ASP A 279 -19.18 -7.51 -5.61
CA ASP A 279 -19.77 -6.61 -6.59
C ASP A 279 -18.82 -6.42 -7.78
N SER A 280 -19.06 -7.20 -8.84
CA SER A 280 -18.27 -7.16 -10.09
C SER A 280 -18.16 -5.76 -10.70
N LYS A 281 -19.23 -4.94 -10.60
CA LYS A 281 -19.20 -3.58 -11.16
C LYS A 281 -18.31 -2.69 -10.34
N LEU A 282 -18.43 -2.76 -9.01
CA LEU A 282 -17.59 -1.99 -8.10
C LEU A 282 -16.11 -2.36 -8.25
N LEU A 283 -15.79 -3.66 -8.32
CA LEU A 283 -14.43 -4.16 -8.55
C LEU A 283 -13.82 -3.58 -9.84
N LYS A 284 -14.58 -3.62 -10.95
CA LYS A 284 -14.15 -3.04 -12.24
C LYS A 284 -13.90 -1.53 -12.13
N LYS A 285 -14.81 -0.78 -11.51
CA LYS A 285 -14.67 0.68 -11.37
C LYS A 285 -13.43 1.05 -10.56
N ILE A 286 -13.19 0.39 -9.43
CA ILE A 286 -12.00 0.62 -8.60
C ILE A 286 -10.73 0.27 -9.38
N THR A 287 -10.74 -0.85 -10.10
CA THR A 287 -9.64 -1.26 -10.97
C THR A 287 -9.28 -0.16 -11.96
N GLY A 288 -10.26 0.38 -12.69
CA GLY A 288 -10.02 1.47 -13.64
C GLY A 288 -9.52 2.76 -12.97
N ILE A 289 -10.06 3.12 -11.81
CA ILE A 289 -9.62 4.31 -11.06
C ILE A 289 -8.17 4.16 -10.61
N GLU A 290 -7.79 2.99 -10.10
CA GLU A 290 -6.43 2.72 -9.66
C GLU A 290 -5.43 2.78 -10.83
N ILE A 291 -5.76 2.20 -11.99
CA ILE A 291 -4.90 2.31 -13.17
C ILE A 291 -4.71 3.79 -13.55
N MET A 292 -5.80 4.57 -13.62
CA MET A 292 -5.72 6.00 -13.94
C MET A 292 -4.89 6.77 -12.90
N ARG A 293 -5.14 6.59 -11.60
CA ARG A 293 -4.41 7.33 -10.56
C ARG A 293 -2.91 7.01 -10.55
N ARG A 294 -2.51 5.81 -10.98
CA ARG A 294 -1.10 5.42 -11.10
C ARG A 294 -0.44 5.89 -12.39
N LEU A 295 -1.19 6.07 -13.48
CA LEU A 295 -0.65 6.59 -14.74
C LEU A 295 -0.61 8.12 -14.78
N ILE A 296 -1.63 8.80 -14.27
CA ILE A 296 -1.81 10.26 -14.39
C ILE A 296 -1.95 10.98 -13.03
N GLY A 297 -1.60 10.30 -11.93
CA GLY A 297 -1.53 10.87 -10.58
C GLY A 297 -0.09 11.13 -10.12
N LEU A 298 0.06 11.58 -8.86
CA LEU A 298 1.36 11.93 -8.28
C LEU A 298 2.23 10.69 -7.98
N ALA A 299 1.60 9.62 -7.49
CA ALA A 299 2.29 8.44 -6.95
C ALA A 299 2.70 7.46 -8.07
N GLN A 300 3.78 7.82 -8.77
CA GLN A 300 4.31 7.06 -9.90
C GLN A 300 4.90 5.71 -9.51
N LEU A 301 4.73 4.74 -10.42
CA LEU A 301 5.26 3.38 -10.34
C LEU A 301 6.47 3.23 -11.27
N PRO A 302 7.39 2.29 -11.03
CA PRO A 302 8.50 2.00 -11.93
C PRO A 302 8.04 1.21 -13.17
N LEU A 303 7.04 1.73 -13.89
CA LEU A 303 6.45 1.12 -15.08
C LEU A 303 7.26 1.50 -16.32
N SER A 304 7.86 0.50 -16.98
CA SER A 304 8.45 0.68 -18.31
C SER A 304 7.39 0.51 -19.39
N ARG A 305 6.65 1.59 -19.72
CA ARG A 305 5.56 1.61 -20.71
C ARG A 305 5.68 2.79 -21.68
N THR A 306 5.42 2.55 -22.96
CA THR A 306 5.32 3.61 -23.99
C THR A 306 4.04 4.44 -23.80
N LEU A 307 3.98 5.64 -24.39
CA LEU A 307 2.74 6.44 -24.39
C LEU A 307 1.56 5.69 -25.02
N VAL A 308 1.81 4.90 -26.07
CA VAL A 308 0.76 4.09 -26.73
C VAL A 308 0.21 3.02 -25.78
N GLU A 309 1.09 2.33 -25.04
CA GLU A 309 0.62 1.37 -24.02
C GLU A 309 -0.13 2.07 -22.88
N LYS A 310 0.32 3.25 -22.44
CA LYS A 310 -0.38 4.04 -21.42
C LYS A 310 -1.76 4.51 -21.91
N GLU A 311 -1.87 4.93 -23.18
CA GLU A 311 -3.14 5.29 -23.80
C GLU A 311 -4.12 4.12 -23.79
N GLN A 312 -3.66 2.93 -24.19
CA GLN A 312 -4.47 1.71 -24.14
C GLN A 312 -4.99 1.42 -22.73
N LEU A 313 -4.11 1.48 -21.72
CA LEU A 313 -4.49 1.28 -20.33
C LEU A 313 -5.51 2.34 -19.84
N LEU A 314 -5.33 3.61 -20.21
CA LEU A 314 -6.28 4.68 -19.87
C LEU A 314 -7.65 4.48 -20.54
N LEU A 315 -7.67 4.08 -21.82
CA LEU A 315 -8.92 3.78 -22.54
C LEU A 315 -9.66 2.58 -21.94
N MET A 316 -8.94 1.50 -21.62
CA MET A 316 -9.50 0.34 -20.91
C MET A 316 -10.09 0.75 -19.57
N SER A 317 -9.34 1.55 -18.80
CA SER A 317 -9.75 2.03 -17.49
C SER A 317 -10.99 2.92 -17.54
N LYS A 318 -11.09 3.80 -18.54
CA LYS A 318 -12.27 4.63 -18.78
C LYS A 318 -13.51 3.75 -18.97
N ASN A 319 -13.40 2.71 -19.80
CA ASN A 319 -14.51 1.79 -20.04
C ASN A 319 -14.91 1.01 -18.77
N MET A 320 -13.94 0.62 -17.94
CA MET A 320 -14.23 -0.03 -16.65
C MET A 320 -15.00 0.92 -15.72
N ILE A 321 -14.60 2.20 -15.63
CA ILE A 321 -15.22 3.19 -14.75
C ILE A 321 -16.66 3.52 -15.19
N LEU A 322 -16.91 3.57 -16.50
CA LEU A 322 -18.21 3.91 -17.09
C LEU A 322 -19.17 2.70 -17.24
N SER A 323 -18.76 1.50 -16.82
CA SER A 323 -19.56 0.26 -16.97
C SER A 323 -20.70 0.06 -15.95
#